data_AF-A0A9K3L6P7-F1
#
_entry.id   AF-A0A9K3L6P7-F1
#
_cell.length_a   1.000
_cell.length_b   1.000
_cell.length_c   1.000
_cell.angle_alpha   90.00
_cell.angle_beta   90.00
_cell.angle_gamma   90.00
#
_symmetry.space_group_name_H-M   'P 1'
#
loop_
_entity.id
_entity.type
_entity.pdbx_description
1 polymer ?
#
loop_
_entity_poly.entity_id
_entity_poly.type
_entity_poly.pdbx_seq_one_letter_code
_entity_poly.pdbx_strand_id
1 'polypeptide(L)'
;MMFFRSLYSLLVILACLIAVAVAKKEEEDQALKDLYMGMAGLKEAANNPALLAQLMRDLQDPEMMAEAKKMMDNPQFQKKMKEMGNTKDFKEATQKSIDMMKDPAKAAEMEARYEHMMKVGNQQLKNAEKSVMEDAMAAMANPEVMAEMSRMIKDPSFQQQLADMAKDPTFKSYIDAMQDMMKDPEKRARMEKIGEAMRANL
;
A
#
# COMPACT_ATOMS: atom_id res chain seq x y z
N MET A 1 19.25 55.37 -28.49
CA MET A 1 18.30 54.22 -28.42
C MET A 1 18.93 52.90 -27.92
N MET A 2 20.27 52.76 -27.79
CA MET A 2 20.88 51.50 -27.30
C MET A 2 20.76 51.29 -25.77
N PHE A 3 20.74 52.35 -24.96
CA PHE A 3 20.66 52.24 -23.50
C PHE A 3 19.32 51.68 -22.97
N PHE A 4 18.20 51.96 -23.65
CA PHE A 4 16.88 51.46 -23.25
C PHE A 4 16.69 49.96 -23.47
N ARG A 5 17.40 49.36 -24.44
CA ARG A 5 17.34 47.90 -24.69
C ARG A 5 18.08 47.09 -23.62
N SER A 6 19.14 47.65 -23.03
CA SER A 6 19.93 46.99 -21.99
C SER A 6 19.20 46.92 -20.65
N LEU A 7 18.47 47.97 -20.28
CA LEU A 7 17.72 48.03 -19.02
C LEU A 7 16.54 47.03 -18.99
N TYR A 8 15.86 46.87 -20.13
CA TYR A 8 14.74 45.93 -20.26
C TYR A 8 15.19 44.47 -20.15
N SER A 9 16.35 44.13 -20.71
CA SER A 9 16.91 42.79 -20.64
C SER A 9 17.31 42.41 -19.20
N LEU A 10 17.84 43.36 -18.43
CA LEU A 10 18.18 43.17 -17.00
C LEU A 10 16.93 42.96 -16.13
N LEU A 11 15.85 43.70 -16.39
CA LEU A 11 14.57 43.54 -15.69
C LEU A 11 13.91 42.19 -15.97
N VAL A 12 13.97 41.69 -17.21
CA VAL A 12 13.43 40.36 -17.56
C VAL A 12 14.23 39.24 -16.90
N ILE A 13 15.57 39.34 -16.85
CA ILE A 13 16.41 38.35 -16.16
C ILE A 13 16.13 38.35 -14.65
N LEU A 14 16.00 39.54 -14.04
CA LEU A 14 15.65 39.65 -12.62
C LEU A 14 14.26 39.06 -12.32
N ALA A 15 13.26 39.32 -13.16
CA ALA A 15 11.93 38.75 -13.04
C ALA A 15 11.93 37.21 -13.18
N CYS A 16 12.74 36.66 -14.11
CA CYS A 16 12.91 35.22 -14.26
C CYS A 16 13.58 34.59 -13.03
N LEU A 17 14.60 35.25 -12.46
CA LEU A 17 15.27 34.77 -11.24
C LEU A 17 14.33 34.77 -10.02
N ILE A 18 13.47 35.79 -9.89
CA ILE A 18 12.47 35.85 -8.83
C ILE A 18 11.41 34.74 -9.02
N ALA A 19 10.93 34.51 -10.25
CA ALA A 19 9.95 33.45 -10.53
C ALA A 19 10.51 32.05 -10.22
N VAL A 20 11.77 31.77 -10.58
CA VAL A 20 12.43 30.50 -10.26
C VAL A 20 12.66 30.33 -8.75
N ALA A 21 12.95 31.41 -8.03
CA ALA A 21 13.11 31.37 -6.58
C ALA A 21 11.78 31.12 -5.84
N VAL A 22 10.67 31.68 -6.33
CA VAL A 22 9.32 31.44 -5.77
C VAL A 22 8.88 30.00 -6.03
N ALA A 23 9.05 29.49 -7.26
CA ALA A 23 8.67 28.12 -7.60
C ALA A 23 9.44 27.08 -6.76
N LYS A 24 10.75 27.26 -6.54
CA LYS A 24 11.54 26.36 -5.68
C LYS A 24 11.09 26.37 -4.22
N LYS A 25 10.57 27.50 -3.73
CA LYS A 25 10.15 27.63 -2.34
C LYS A 25 8.83 26.90 -2.08
N GLU A 26 7.88 26.99 -3.01
CA GLU A 26 6.60 26.27 -2.91
C GLU A 26 6.80 24.74 -2.92
N GLU A 27 7.70 24.25 -3.77
CA GLU A 27 8.00 22.81 -3.87
C GLU A 27 8.63 22.25 -2.58
N GLU A 28 9.50 23.02 -1.92
CA GLU A 28 10.10 22.64 -0.63
C GLU A 28 9.08 22.63 0.51
N ASP A 29 8.13 23.58 0.54
CA ASP A 29 7.09 23.65 1.56
C ASP A 29 6.07 22.52 1.40
N GLN A 30 5.76 22.12 0.16
CA GLN A 30 4.90 20.98 -0.11
C GLN A 30 5.54 19.66 0.32
N ALA A 31 6.83 19.45 0.00
CA ALA A 31 7.57 18.26 0.45
C ALA A 31 7.62 18.13 1.98
N LEU A 32 7.72 19.26 2.70
CA LEU A 32 7.65 19.27 4.16
C LEU A 32 6.26 18.85 4.67
N LYS A 33 5.20 19.38 4.06
CA LYS A 33 3.81 19.03 4.42
C LYS A 33 3.52 17.55 4.21
N ASP A 34 3.95 16.99 3.08
CA ASP A 34 3.76 15.56 2.77
C ASP A 34 4.53 14.68 3.75
N LEU A 35 5.74 15.09 4.14
CA LEU A 35 6.53 14.39 5.16
C LEU A 35 5.84 14.43 6.54
N TYR A 36 5.31 15.58 6.94
CA TYR A 36 4.54 15.68 8.20
C TYR A 36 3.29 14.80 8.17
N MET A 37 2.57 14.76 7.05
CA MET A 37 1.39 13.91 6.89
C MET A 37 1.77 12.43 6.95
N GLY A 38 2.85 12.03 6.28
CA GLY A 38 3.39 10.67 6.35
C GLY A 38 3.80 10.27 7.76
N MET A 39 4.49 11.16 8.49
CA MET A 39 4.85 10.92 9.89
C MET A 39 3.64 10.81 10.81
N ALA A 40 2.60 11.63 10.58
CA ALA A 40 1.35 11.52 11.33
C ALA A 40 0.67 10.16 11.08
N GLY A 41 0.61 9.71 9.83
CA GLY A 41 0.10 8.39 9.47
C GLY A 41 0.89 7.25 10.10
N LEU A 42 2.23 7.35 10.11
CA LEU A 42 3.09 6.38 10.81
C LEU A 42 2.86 6.37 12.32
N LYS A 43 2.69 7.55 12.93
CA LYS A 43 2.36 7.65 14.36
C LYS A 43 1.01 7.04 14.67
N GLU A 44 0.02 7.24 13.81
CA GLU A 44 -1.30 6.64 13.95
C GLU A 44 -1.23 5.12 13.80
N ALA A 45 -0.54 4.63 12.78
CA ALA A 45 -0.25 3.21 12.61
C ALA A 45 0.43 2.61 13.84
N ALA A 46 1.44 3.28 14.40
CA ALA A 46 2.14 2.81 15.60
C ALA A 46 1.23 2.69 16.85
N ASN A 47 0.09 3.40 16.89
CA ASN A 47 -0.88 3.31 17.97
C ASN A 47 -2.07 2.39 17.65
N ASN A 48 -2.22 1.96 16.40
CA ASN A 48 -3.30 1.09 15.94
C ASN A 48 -2.74 -0.26 15.45
N PRO A 49 -2.91 -1.35 16.22
CA PRO A 49 -2.37 -2.67 15.88
C PRO A 49 -2.77 -3.18 14.49
N ALA A 50 -4.01 -3.00 14.06
CA ALA A 50 -4.48 -3.43 12.74
C ALA A 50 -3.80 -2.63 11.62
N LEU A 51 -3.72 -1.30 11.78
CA LEU A 51 -3.08 -0.44 10.80
C LEU A 51 -1.56 -0.69 10.73
N LEU A 52 -0.91 -0.96 11.87
CA LEU A 52 0.49 -1.37 11.90
C LEU A 52 0.71 -2.70 11.17
N ALA A 53 -0.14 -3.70 11.45
CA ALA A 53 -0.03 -5.00 10.80
C ALA A 53 -0.26 -4.92 9.28
N GLN A 54 -1.23 -4.11 8.85
CA GLN A 54 -1.47 -3.83 7.45
C GLN A 54 -0.27 -3.12 6.82
N LEU A 55 0.24 -2.05 7.44
CA LEU A 55 1.43 -1.34 6.95
C LEU A 55 2.64 -2.28 6.82
N MET A 56 2.86 -3.18 7.77
CA MET A 56 3.94 -4.17 7.69
C MET A 56 3.74 -5.18 6.57
N ARG A 57 2.49 -5.55 6.25
CA ARG A 57 2.15 -6.39 5.10
C ARG A 57 2.40 -5.64 3.79
N ASP A 58 1.98 -4.38 3.71
CA ASP A 58 2.18 -3.53 2.53
C ASP A 58 3.68 -3.29 2.29
N LEU A 59 4.48 -3.10 3.35
CA LEU A 59 5.93 -2.98 3.25
C LEU A 59 6.65 -4.30 2.93
N GLN A 60 5.98 -5.46 3.01
CA GLN A 60 6.55 -6.72 2.50
C GLN A 60 6.37 -6.86 1.00
N ASP A 61 5.50 -6.04 0.38
CA ASP A 61 5.35 -6.01 -1.07
C ASP A 61 6.63 -5.43 -1.70
N PRO A 62 7.32 -6.19 -2.57
CA PRO A 62 8.56 -5.74 -3.21
C PRO A 62 8.36 -4.50 -4.10
N GLU A 63 7.16 -4.32 -4.69
CA GLU A 63 6.87 -3.14 -5.51
C GLU A 63 6.75 -1.89 -4.64
N MET A 64 6.01 -1.98 -3.53
CA MET A 64 5.89 -0.89 -2.55
C MET A 64 7.25 -0.55 -1.92
N MET A 65 8.06 -1.56 -1.60
CA MET A 65 9.43 -1.33 -1.11
C MET A 65 10.30 -0.64 -2.16
N ALA A 66 10.20 -1.02 -3.43
CA ALA A 66 10.96 -0.39 -4.51
C ALA A 66 10.57 1.09 -4.69
N GLU A 67 9.29 1.40 -4.63
CA GLU A 67 8.80 2.78 -4.68
C GLU A 67 9.22 3.60 -3.45
N ALA A 68 9.04 3.05 -2.25
CA ALA A 68 9.49 3.68 -1.01
C ALA A 68 11.01 3.95 -1.05
N LYS A 69 11.80 2.99 -1.55
CA LYS A 69 13.24 3.15 -1.75
C LYS A 69 13.56 4.27 -2.75
N LYS A 70 12.85 4.32 -3.87
CA LYS A 70 13.01 5.40 -4.86
C LYS A 70 12.70 6.77 -4.25
N MET A 71 11.69 6.86 -3.38
CA MET A 71 11.40 8.10 -2.63
C MET A 71 12.51 8.43 -1.63
N MET A 72 13.05 7.44 -0.91
CA MET A 72 14.17 7.63 0.02
C MET A 72 15.48 8.03 -0.68
N ASP A 73 15.70 7.53 -1.89
CA ASP A 73 16.86 7.85 -2.72
C ASP A 73 16.72 9.21 -3.42
N ASN A 74 15.55 9.87 -3.32
CA ASN A 74 15.34 11.20 -3.87
C ASN A 74 16.24 12.24 -3.15
N PRO A 75 17.06 13.01 -3.88
CA PRO A 75 17.94 14.02 -3.30
C PRO A 75 17.25 15.06 -2.42
N GLN A 76 16.01 15.46 -2.76
CA GLN A 76 15.23 16.41 -1.96
C GLN A 76 14.84 15.81 -0.62
N PHE A 77 14.38 14.58 -0.63
CA PHE A 77 14.07 13.84 0.58
C PHE A 77 15.32 13.66 1.45
N GLN A 78 16.44 13.25 0.86
CA GLN A 78 17.71 13.12 1.59
C GLN A 78 18.19 14.44 2.18
N LYS A 79 18.04 15.56 1.46
CA LYS A 79 18.37 16.90 1.95
C LYS A 79 17.50 17.24 3.17
N LYS A 80 16.19 17.09 3.08
CA LYS A 80 15.26 17.35 4.20
C LYS A 80 15.52 16.44 5.39
N MET A 81 15.80 15.16 5.16
CA MET A 81 16.18 14.22 6.22
C MET A 81 17.51 14.59 6.89
N LYS A 82 18.49 15.10 6.15
CA LYS A 82 19.74 15.63 6.72
C LYS A 82 19.50 16.91 7.52
N GLU A 83 18.66 17.82 7.03
CA GLU A 83 18.28 19.04 7.74
C GLU A 83 17.59 18.69 9.06
N MET A 84 16.59 17.80 9.02
CA MET A 84 15.89 17.30 10.20
C MET A 84 16.84 16.58 11.15
N GLY A 85 17.70 15.70 10.62
CA GLY A 85 18.72 14.97 11.36
C GLY A 85 19.75 15.85 12.08
N ASN A 86 19.92 17.09 11.61
CA ASN A 86 20.80 18.06 12.24
C ASN A 86 20.14 18.88 13.34
N THR A 87 18.80 18.83 13.47
CA THR A 87 18.09 19.50 14.56
C THR A 87 18.44 18.86 15.90
N LYS A 88 18.49 19.69 16.95
CA LYS A 88 18.79 19.24 18.31
C LYS A 88 17.77 18.19 18.77
N ASP A 89 16.49 18.47 18.56
CA ASP A 89 15.38 17.61 18.99
C ASP A 89 15.46 16.22 18.34
N PHE A 90 15.77 16.15 17.04
CA PHE A 90 15.94 14.87 16.37
C PHE A 90 17.15 14.10 16.90
N LYS A 91 18.29 14.76 17.13
CA LYS A 91 19.49 14.13 17.70
C LYS A 91 19.22 13.60 19.10
N GLU A 92 18.56 14.37 19.95
CA GLU A 92 18.19 13.96 21.31
C GLU A 92 17.21 12.79 21.31
N ALA A 93 16.17 12.84 20.45
CA ALA A 93 15.22 11.74 20.30
C ALA A 93 15.87 10.46 19.77
N THR A 94 16.78 10.60 18.79
CA THR A 94 17.54 9.48 18.23
C THR A 94 18.48 8.88 19.26
N GLN A 95 19.21 9.72 20.00
CA GLN A 95 20.11 9.27 21.06
C GLN A 95 19.35 8.53 22.15
N LYS A 96 18.22 9.08 22.61
CA LYS A 96 17.34 8.42 23.58
C LYS A 96 16.82 7.07 23.07
N SER A 97 16.46 6.99 21.79
CA SER A 97 16.02 5.72 21.18
C SER A 97 17.16 4.70 21.13
N ILE A 98 18.37 5.13 20.77
CA ILE A 98 19.58 4.29 20.80
C ILE A 98 19.86 3.80 22.22
N ASP A 99 19.77 4.67 23.22
CA ASP A 99 20.04 4.31 24.60
C ASP A 99 18.99 3.34 25.16
N MET A 100 17.73 3.48 24.75
CA MET A 100 16.68 2.50 25.03
C MET A 100 16.95 1.14 24.35
N MET A 101 17.48 1.12 23.12
CA MET A 101 17.81 -0.14 22.42
C MET A 101 19.06 -0.82 22.97
N LYS A 102 19.99 -0.06 23.56
CA LYS A 102 21.17 -0.61 24.24
C LYS A 102 20.84 -1.29 25.57
N ASP A 103 19.72 -0.91 26.19
CA ASP A 103 19.21 -1.60 27.36
C ASP A 103 18.48 -2.88 26.92
N PRO A 104 19.04 -4.08 27.16
CA PRO A 104 18.45 -5.34 26.70
C PRO A 104 17.07 -5.60 27.32
N ALA A 105 16.77 -5.09 28.51
CA ALA A 105 15.46 -5.24 29.12
C ALA A 105 14.42 -4.39 28.38
N LYS A 106 14.79 -3.16 27.99
CA LYS A 106 13.93 -2.27 27.20
C LYS A 106 13.78 -2.73 25.76
N ALA A 107 14.84 -3.27 25.16
CA ALA A 107 14.78 -3.90 23.85
C ALA A 107 13.81 -5.10 23.86
N ALA A 108 13.93 -5.99 24.84
CA ALA A 108 13.02 -7.14 24.99
C ALA A 108 11.57 -6.71 25.26
N GLU A 109 11.35 -5.68 26.09
CA GLU A 109 10.02 -5.09 26.32
C GLU A 109 9.42 -4.55 25.01
N MET A 110 10.22 -3.85 24.20
CA MET A 110 9.80 -3.30 22.91
C MET A 110 9.48 -4.40 21.91
N GLU A 111 10.31 -5.43 21.82
CA GLU A 111 10.10 -6.60 20.96
C GLU A 111 8.81 -7.33 21.36
N ALA A 112 8.62 -7.63 22.65
CA ALA A 112 7.40 -8.25 23.15
C ALA A 112 6.14 -7.40 22.88
N ARG A 113 6.25 -6.08 23.06
CA ARG A 113 5.16 -5.15 22.73
C ARG A 113 4.85 -5.16 21.23
N TYR A 114 5.89 -5.16 20.39
CA TYR A 114 5.74 -5.21 18.95
C TYR A 114 5.11 -6.53 18.49
N GLU A 115 5.59 -7.67 18.97
CA GLU A 115 4.99 -8.98 18.71
C GLU A 115 3.53 -9.03 19.15
N HIS A 116 3.21 -8.50 20.33
CA HIS A 116 1.84 -8.42 20.82
C HIS A 116 0.96 -7.57 19.89
N MET A 117 1.42 -6.38 19.50
CA MET A 117 0.69 -5.52 18.56
C MET A 117 0.51 -6.20 17.20
N MET A 118 1.54 -6.87 16.68
CA MET A 118 1.42 -7.61 15.42
C MET A 118 0.42 -8.77 15.53
N LYS A 119 0.41 -9.50 16.65
CA LYS A 119 -0.55 -10.56 16.90
C LYS A 119 -1.99 -10.05 17.00
N VAL A 120 -2.20 -8.98 17.76
CA VAL A 120 -3.52 -8.34 17.91
C VAL A 120 -3.98 -7.76 16.57
N GLY A 121 -3.11 -7.06 15.85
CA GLY A 121 -3.39 -6.52 14.54
C GLY A 121 -3.76 -7.58 13.53
N ASN A 122 -2.98 -8.66 13.44
CA ASN A 122 -3.31 -9.80 12.57
C ASN A 122 -4.61 -10.49 12.97
N GLN A 123 -4.93 -10.58 14.27
CA GLN A 123 -6.23 -11.11 14.70
C GLN A 123 -7.39 -10.19 14.30
N GLN A 124 -7.23 -8.88 14.45
CA GLN A 124 -8.23 -7.89 14.03
C GLN A 124 -8.46 -7.94 12.53
N LEU A 125 -7.38 -7.96 11.73
CA LEU A 125 -7.45 -8.14 10.28
C LEU A 125 -8.12 -9.46 9.91
N LYS A 126 -7.75 -10.57 10.55
CA LYS A 126 -8.38 -11.87 10.28
C LYS A 126 -9.86 -11.90 10.63
N ASN A 127 -10.28 -11.24 11.71
CA ASN A 127 -11.68 -11.15 12.09
C ASN A 127 -12.47 -10.27 11.12
N ALA A 128 -11.90 -9.16 10.67
CA ALA A 128 -12.49 -8.31 9.64
C ALA A 128 -12.55 -9.04 8.27
N GLU A 129 -11.49 -9.74 7.89
CA GLU A 129 -11.44 -10.58 6.68
C GLU A 129 -12.49 -11.69 6.75
N LYS A 130 -12.72 -12.30 7.93
CA LYS A 130 -13.79 -13.29 8.13
C LYS A 130 -15.18 -12.69 7.94
N SER A 131 -15.47 -11.54 8.53
CA SER A 131 -16.79 -10.91 8.33
C SER A 131 -16.99 -10.52 6.87
N VAL A 132 -15.95 -9.99 6.19
CA VAL A 132 -16.02 -9.69 4.76
C VAL A 132 -16.18 -10.97 3.91
N MET A 133 -15.51 -12.07 4.26
CA MET A 133 -15.71 -13.38 3.62
C MET A 133 -17.13 -13.89 3.83
N GLU A 134 -17.64 -13.81 5.06
CA GLU A 134 -18.98 -14.26 5.42
C GLU A 134 -20.03 -13.43 4.67
N ASP A 135 -19.88 -12.10 4.63
CA ASP A 135 -20.74 -11.20 3.87
C ASP A 135 -20.66 -11.49 2.36
N ALA A 136 -19.46 -11.72 1.82
CA ALA A 136 -19.27 -12.08 0.42
C ALA A 136 -19.88 -13.45 0.09
N MET A 137 -19.72 -14.45 0.97
CA MET A 137 -20.35 -15.77 0.82
C MET A 137 -21.86 -15.69 0.95
N ALA A 138 -22.39 -14.89 1.87
CA ALA A 138 -23.83 -14.64 2.01
C ALA A 138 -24.39 -13.95 0.77
N ALA A 139 -23.66 -12.98 0.21
CA ALA A 139 -24.01 -12.35 -1.06
C ALA A 139 -24.00 -13.35 -2.22
N MET A 140 -23.02 -14.26 -2.30
CA MET A 140 -22.99 -15.33 -3.32
C MET A 140 -24.06 -16.42 -3.09
N ALA A 141 -24.49 -16.65 -1.86
CA ALA A 141 -25.60 -17.54 -1.54
C ALA A 141 -26.96 -16.88 -1.81
N ASN A 142 -26.99 -15.55 -1.97
CA ASN A 142 -28.21 -14.84 -2.29
C ASN A 142 -28.67 -15.19 -3.73
N PRO A 143 -29.87 -15.76 -3.90
CA PRO A 143 -30.39 -16.14 -5.21
C PRO A 143 -30.57 -14.95 -6.16
N GLU A 144 -30.78 -13.74 -5.64
CA GLU A 144 -30.90 -12.53 -6.46
C GLU A 144 -29.55 -12.13 -7.06
N VAL A 145 -28.49 -12.15 -6.24
CA VAL A 145 -27.11 -11.89 -6.70
C VAL A 145 -26.67 -12.97 -7.69
N MET A 146 -27.02 -14.24 -7.45
CA MET A 146 -26.73 -15.33 -8.40
C MET A 146 -27.53 -15.19 -9.70
N ALA A 147 -28.78 -14.75 -9.64
CA ALA A 147 -29.58 -14.46 -10.83
C ALA A 147 -29.01 -13.29 -11.62
N GLU A 148 -28.55 -12.24 -10.94
CA GLU A 148 -27.90 -11.09 -11.55
C GLU A 148 -26.54 -11.46 -12.15
N MET A 149 -25.71 -12.22 -11.43
CA MET A 149 -24.47 -12.78 -11.96
C MET A 149 -24.74 -13.68 -13.16
N SER A 150 -25.79 -14.51 -13.14
CA SER A 150 -26.19 -15.31 -14.29
C SER A 150 -26.65 -14.47 -15.48
N ARG A 151 -27.30 -13.32 -15.25
CA ARG A 151 -27.67 -12.38 -16.33
C ARG A 151 -26.43 -11.72 -16.90
N MET A 152 -25.50 -11.28 -16.05
CA MET A 152 -24.23 -10.69 -16.46
C MET A 152 -23.38 -11.68 -17.27
N ILE A 153 -23.28 -12.95 -16.85
CA ILE A 153 -22.57 -14.00 -17.60
C ILE A 153 -23.20 -14.27 -18.97
N LYS A 154 -24.52 -14.07 -19.08
CA LYS A 154 -25.27 -14.21 -20.34
C LYS A 154 -25.24 -12.93 -21.18
N ASP A 155 -24.69 -11.84 -20.66
CA ASP A 155 -24.62 -10.58 -21.38
C ASP A 155 -23.59 -10.70 -22.54
N PRO A 156 -23.96 -10.32 -23.78
CA PRO A 156 -23.06 -10.45 -24.93
C PRO A 156 -21.74 -9.68 -24.76
N SER A 157 -21.76 -8.52 -24.10
CA SER A 157 -20.56 -7.70 -23.89
C SER A 157 -19.60 -8.38 -22.92
N PHE A 158 -20.15 -9.01 -21.88
CA PHE A 158 -19.37 -9.78 -20.92
C PHE A 158 -18.83 -11.07 -21.55
N GLN A 159 -19.62 -11.77 -22.36
CA GLN A 159 -19.15 -12.93 -23.12
C GLN A 159 -18.01 -12.57 -24.07
N GLN A 160 -18.09 -11.41 -24.71
CA GLN A 160 -17.06 -10.93 -25.61
C GLN A 160 -15.78 -10.54 -24.86
N GLN A 161 -15.90 -9.87 -23.72
CA GLN A 161 -14.77 -9.61 -22.82
C GLN A 161 -14.13 -10.89 -22.30
N LEU A 162 -14.92 -11.90 -21.91
CA LEU A 162 -14.42 -13.21 -21.53
C LEU A 162 -13.70 -13.91 -22.69
N ALA A 163 -14.25 -13.83 -23.91
CA ALA A 163 -13.63 -14.40 -25.10
C ALA A 163 -12.31 -13.68 -25.47
N ASP A 164 -12.23 -12.37 -25.26
CA ASP A 164 -11.01 -11.60 -25.46
C ASP A 164 -9.97 -11.88 -24.38
N MET A 165 -10.39 -12.02 -23.12
CA MET A 165 -9.52 -12.45 -22.03
C MET A 165 -9.05 -13.90 -22.21
N ALA A 166 -9.88 -14.78 -22.78
CA ALA A 166 -9.51 -16.15 -23.13
C ALA A 166 -8.48 -16.25 -24.27
N LYS A 167 -8.26 -15.16 -25.02
CA LYS A 167 -7.14 -15.07 -25.96
C LYS A 167 -5.82 -14.72 -25.27
N ASP A 168 -5.85 -14.26 -24.02
CA ASP A 168 -4.65 -14.01 -23.24
C ASP A 168 -3.96 -15.35 -22.89
N PRO A 169 -2.65 -15.53 -23.20
CA PRO A 169 -1.93 -16.77 -22.92
C PRO A 169 -1.91 -17.15 -21.43
N THR A 170 -1.90 -16.15 -20.56
CA THR A 170 -1.88 -16.30 -19.10
C THR A 170 -3.22 -16.83 -18.61
N PHE A 171 -4.32 -16.28 -19.13
CA PHE A 171 -5.66 -16.74 -18.79
C PHE A 171 -5.95 -18.12 -19.38
N LYS A 172 -5.48 -18.40 -20.59
CA LYS A 172 -5.56 -19.73 -21.19
C LYS A 172 -4.85 -20.79 -20.34
N SER A 173 -3.65 -20.49 -19.85
CA SER A 173 -2.91 -21.39 -18.95
C SER A 173 -3.68 -21.67 -17.64
N TYR A 174 -4.37 -20.65 -17.11
CA TYR A 174 -5.22 -20.79 -15.94
C TYR A 174 -6.45 -21.68 -16.21
N ILE A 175 -7.15 -21.46 -17.33
CA ILE A 175 -8.30 -22.29 -17.76
C ILE A 175 -7.87 -23.74 -17.97
N ASP A 176 -6.74 -23.96 -18.63
CA ASP A 176 -6.20 -25.30 -18.90
C ASP A 176 -5.86 -26.02 -17.60
N ALA A 177 -5.19 -25.36 -16.65
CA ALA A 177 -4.88 -25.91 -15.33
C ALA A 177 -6.14 -26.27 -14.52
N MET A 178 -7.17 -25.43 -14.60
CA MET A 178 -8.46 -25.68 -13.94
C MET A 178 -9.22 -26.83 -14.62
N GLN A 179 -9.18 -26.93 -15.94
CA GLN A 179 -9.74 -28.08 -16.67
C GLN A 179 -9.03 -29.39 -16.32
N ASP A 180 -7.70 -29.38 -16.23
CA ASP A 180 -6.91 -30.55 -15.83
C ASP A 180 -7.25 -30.99 -14.39
N MET A 181 -7.46 -30.02 -13.50
CA MET A 181 -7.90 -30.30 -12.13
C MET A 181 -9.30 -30.91 -12.07
N MET A 182 -10.22 -30.54 -12.97
CA MET A 182 -11.57 -31.12 -13.04
C MET A 182 -11.60 -32.50 -13.71
N LYS A 183 -10.65 -32.78 -14.61
CA LYS A 183 -10.49 -34.10 -15.25
C LYS A 183 -9.84 -35.12 -14.33
N ASP A 184 -9.04 -34.65 -13.37
CA ASP A 184 -8.45 -35.48 -12.33
C ASP A 184 -9.50 -35.83 -11.25
N PRO A 185 -9.97 -37.09 -11.18
CA PRO A 185 -11.04 -37.48 -10.27
C PRO A 185 -10.67 -37.34 -8.79
N GLU A 186 -9.38 -37.44 -8.41
CA GLU A 186 -8.96 -37.23 -7.03
C GLU A 186 -9.02 -35.75 -6.65
N LYS A 187 -8.53 -34.86 -7.53
CA LYS A 187 -8.58 -33.41 -7.28
C LYS A 187 -10.01 -32.89 -7.29
N ARG A 188 -10.84 -33.40 -8.20
CA ARG A 188 -12.28 -33.11 -8.22
C ARG A 188 -12.96 -33.52 -6.91
N ALA A 189 -12.73 -34.75 -6.43
CA ALA A 189 -13.29 -35.21 -5.17
C ALA A 189 -12.80 -34.37 -3.97
N ARG A 190 -11.55 -33.90 -4.00
CA ARG A 190 -11.01 -32.98 -2.99
C ARG A 190 -11.72 -31.63 -3.02
N MET A 191 -11.98 -31.10 -4.21
CA MET A 191 -12.69 -29.83 -4.38
C MET A 191 -14.16 -29.92 -3.97
N GLU A 192 -14.83 -31.03 -4.29
CA GLU A 192 -16.19 -31.33 -3.84
C GLU A 192 -16.25 -31.42 -2.30
N LYS A 193 -15.29 -32.10 -1.66
CA LYS A 193 -15.18 -32.13 -0.19
C LYS A 193 -14.93 -30.77 0.43
N ILE A 194 -14.11 -29.93 -0.19
CA ILE A 194 -13.87 -28.55 0.27
C ILE A 194 -15.17 -27.74 0.14
N GLY A 195 -15.89 -27.87 -0.98
CA GLY A 195 -17.18 -27.20 -1.19
C GLY A 195 -18.27 -27.67 -0.22
N GLU A 196 -18.32 -28.97 0.10
CA GLU A 196 -19.23 -29.52 1.11
C GLU A 196 -18.87 -29.06 2.53
N ALA A 197 -17.58 -29.04 2.89
CA ALA A 197 -17.13 -28.54 4.18
C ALA A 197 -17.41 -27.04 4.35
N MET A 198 -17.36 -26.26 3.27
CA MET A 198 -17.76 -24.85 3.28
C MET A 198 -19.28 -24.70 3.43
N ARG A 199 -20.09 -25.52 2.74
CA ARG A 199 -21.55 -25.49 2.88
C ARG A 199 -22.07 -25.96 4.23
N ALA A 200 -21.37 -26.91 4.87
CA ALA A 200 -21.76 -27.45 6.17
C ALA A 200 -21.39 -26.54 7.36
N ASN A 201 -20.54 -25.53 7.13
CA ASN A 201 -20.15 -24.52 8.13
C ASN A 201 -20.80 -23.14 7.87
N LEU A 202 -21.79 -23.09 6.98
CA LEU A 202 -22.78 -22.00 6.86
C LEU A 202 -24.02 -22.36 7.69
#